data_AF-A0A127VGP6-F1
#
_entry.id   AF-A0A127VGP6-F1
#
_cell.length_a   1.000
_cell.length_b   1.000
_cell.length_c   1.000
_cell.angle_alpha   90.00
_cell.angle_beta   90.00
_cell.angle_gamma   90.00
#
_symmetry.space_group_name_H-M   'P 1'
#
loop_
_entity.id
_entity.type
_entity.pdbx_description
1 polymer ?
#
loop_
_entity_poly.entity_id
_entity_poly.type
_entity_poly.pdbx_seq_one_letter_code
_entity_poly.pdbx_strand_id
1 'polypeptide(L)'
;MIKTRDRVVTILNEVIESDYAELNKLEISDDEKLRAITSESMVALIFVTTLEDEFSIEFNDDEIDIAFFNSIDYLAETVDGHLNQ
;
A
#
# COMPACT_ATOMS: atom_id res chain seq x y z
N MET A 1 -15.73 -10.95 -6.13
CA MET A 1 -15.10 -9.62 -6.06
C MET A 1 -14.11 -9.68 -4.91
N ILE A 2 -12.82 -9.59 -5.21
CA ILE A 2 -11.82 -9.30 -4.18
C ILE A 2 -12.13 -7.88 -3.71
N LYS A 3 -12.21 -7.64 -2.39
CA LYS A 3 -12.42 -6.29 -1.88
C LYS A 3 -11.12 -5.51 -2.06
N THR A 4 -11.19 -4.23 -2.43
CA THR A 4 -10.03 -3.35 -2.65
C THR A 4 -8.98 -3.48 -1.56
N ARG A 5 -9.43 -3.50 -0.30
CA ARG A 5 -8.63 -3.80 0.88
C ARG A 5 -7.75 -5.06 0.77
N ASP A 6 -8.35 -6.20 0.40
CA ASP A 6 -7.63 -7.47 0.30
C ASP A 6 -6.57 -7.41 -0.81
N ARG A 7 -6.86 -6.66 -1.88
CA ARG A 7 -5.89 -6.48 -2.97
C ARG A 7 -4.75 -5.55 -2.57
N VAL A 8 -5.02 -4.46 -1.86
CA VAL A 8 -3.98 -3.58 -1.28
C VAL A 8 -3.04 -4.38 -0.38
N VAL A 9 -3.56 -5.22 0.52
CA VAL A 9 -2.74 -6.10 1.38
C VAL A 9 -1.91 -7.08 0.54
N THR A 10 -2.48 -7.62 -0.53
CA THR A 10 -1.76 -8.55 -1.41
C THR A 10 -0.57 -7.85 -2.07
N ILE A 11 -0.78 -6.66 -2.64
CA ILE A 11 0.29 -5.86 -3.26
C ILE A 11 1.36 -5.48 -2.25
N LEU A 12 0.97 -5.07 -1.04
CA LEU A 12 1.92 -4.76 0.02
C LEU A 12 2.82 -5.96 0.32
N ASN A 13 2.25 -7.16 0.46
CA ASN A 13 3.02 -8.36 0.71
C ASN A 13 3.92 -8.73 -0.49
N GLU A 14 3.44 -8.60 -1.73
CA GLU A 14 4.21 -8.83 -2.96
C GLU A 14 5.44 -7.91 -3.05
N VAL A 15 5.26 -6.62 -2.75
CA VAL A 15 6.36 -5.62 -2.75
C VAL A 15 7.36 -5.88 -1.62
N ILE A 16 6.89 -6.31 -0.45
CA ILE A 16 7.75 -6.65 0.68
C ILE A 16 8.50 -7.97 0.42
N GLU A 17 7.91 -8.95 -0.28
CA GLU A 17 8.59 -10.23 -0.56
C GLU A 17 9.83 -10.08 -1.44
N SER A 18 9.89 -9.11 -2.37
CA SER A 18 11.05 -8.95 -3.25
C SER A 18 12.28 -8.40 -2.52
N ASP A 19 12.10 -7.33 -1.73
CA ASP A 19 13.22 -6.54 -1.20
C ASP A 19 13.26 -6.47 0.34
N TYR A 20 12.17 -6.85 1.03
CA TYR A 20 12.01 -6.77 2.49
C TYR A 20 11.47 -8.07 3.11
N ALA A 21 11.88 -9.23 2.59
CA ALA A 21 11.39 -10.53 3.03
C ALA A 21 11.50 -10.75 4.57
N GLU A 22 12.44 -10.07 5.25
CA GLU A 22 12.55 -10.08 6.71
C GLU A 22 11.31 -9.48 7.42
N LEU A 23 10.68 -8.44 6.86
CA LEU A 23 9.42 -7.89 7.39
C LEU A 23 8.27 -8.89 7.31
N ASN A 24 8.24 -9.75 6.29
CA ASN A 24 7.26 -10.83 6.18
C ASN A 24 7.52 -12.00 7.15
N LYS A 25 8.72 -12.09 7.73
CA LYS A 25 9.03 -13.05 8.81
C LYS A 25 8.62 -12.55 10.18
N LEU A 26 8.36 -11.25 10.31
CA LEU A 26 7.86 -10.67 11.56
C LEU A 26 6.36 -10.96 11.68
N GLU A 27 5.92 -11.44 12.84
CA GLU A 27 4.49 -11.58 13.17
C GLU A 27 3.89 -10.20 13.51
N ILE A 28 3.93 -9.28 12.55
CA ILE A 28 3.38 -7.92 12.64
C ILE A 28 2.16 -7.76 11.74
N SER A 29 1.30 -6.80 12.09
CA SER A 29 0.10 -6.48 11.32
C SER A 29 0.42 -5.84 9.97
N ASP A 30 -0.51 -5.91 9.02
CA ASP A 30 -0.37 -5.28 7.70
C ASP A 30 -0.19 -3.75 7.80
N ASP A 31 -0.85 -3.11 8.76
CA ASP A 31 -0.66 -1.68 9.03
C ASP A 31 0.77 -1.38 9.54
N GLU A 32 1.37 -2.28 10.33
CA GLU A 32 2.77 -2.13 10.74
C GLU A 32 3.74 -2.34 9.58
N LYS A 33 3.44 -3.28 8.68
CA LYS A 33 4.20 -3.46 7.44
C LYS A 33 4.12 -2.22 6.54
N LEU A 34 2.92 -1.66 6.38
CA LEU A 34 2.69 -0.44 5.61
C LEU A 34 3.46 0.76 6.19
N ARG A 35 3.50 0.89 7.52
CA ARG A 35 4.36 1.90 8.16
C ARG A 35 5.84 1.62 7.95
N ALA A 36 6.27 0.36 8.00
CA ALA A 36 7.68 0.00 7.87
C ALA A 36 8.26 0.36 6.49
N ILE A 37 7.49 0.20 5.40
CA ILE A 37 7.97 0.53 4.05
C ILE A 37 8.28 2.02 3.86
N THR A 38 7.72 2.92 4.69
CA THR A 38 8.03 4.37 4.64
C THR A 38 9.47 4.71 4.99
N SER A 39 10.15 3.83 5.74
CA SER A 39 11.56 4.01 6.07
C SER A 39 12.46 3.82 4.83
N GLU A 40 11.89 3.30 3.74
CA GLU A 40 12.59 2.83 2.56
C GLU A 40 11.99 3.47 1.32
N SER A 41 12.56 4.62 0.93
CA SER A 41 11.96 5.50 -0.09
C SER A 41 11.69 4.81 -1.42
N MET A 42 12.49 3.81 -1.80
CA MET A 42 12.29 3.05 -3.04
C MET A 42 11.12 2.07 -2.93
N VAL A 43 10.96 1.40 -1.78
CA VAL A 43 9.89 0.42 -1.55
C VAL A 43 8.54 1.12 -1.44
N ALA A 44 8.49 2.24 -0.71
CA ALA A 44 7.30 3.09 -0.65
C ALA A 44 6.88 3.57 -2.05
N LEU A 45 7.84 4.00 -2.87
CA LEU A 45 7.57 4.40 -4.26
C LEU A 45 7.03 3.24 -5.09
N ILE A 46 7.69 2.08 -5.07
CA ILE A 46 7.24 0.88 -5.80
C ILE A 46 5.82 0.50 -5.39
N PHE A 47 5.53 0.54 -4.08
CA PHE A 47 4.21 0.23 -3.57
C PHE A 47 3.14 1.17 -4.13
N VAL A 48 3.37 2.49 -4.05
CA VAL A 48 2.44 3.50 -4.58
C VAL A 48 2.23 3.31 -6.09
N THR A 49 3.31 3.20 -6.87
CA THR A 49 3.18 3.04 -8.33
C THR A 49 2.51 1.73 -8.72
N THR A 50 2.70 0.66 -7.94
CA THR A 50 2.03 -0.63 -8.19
C THR A 50 0.52 -0.53 -7.93
N LEU A 51 0.10 0.25 -6.93
CA LEU A 51 -1.32 0.52 -6.69
C LEU A 51 -1.92 1.33 -7.84
N GLU A 52 -1.25 2.40 -8.28
CA GLU A 52 -1.67 3.22 -9.42
C GLU A 52 -1.84 2.38 -10.68
N ASP A 53 -0.86 1.53 -11.00
CA ASP A 53 -0.89 0.64 -12.16
C ASP A 53 -2.02 -0.42 -12.04
N GLU A 54 -2.14 -1.09 -10.88
CA GLU A 54 -3.15 -2.14 -10.68
C GLU A 54 -4.57 -1.59 -10.80
N PHE A 55 -4.83 -0.46 -10.15
CA PHE A 55 -6.18 0.13 -10.10
C PHE A 55 -6.45 1.10 -11.24
N SER A 56 -5.44 1.40 -12.07
CA SER A 56 -5.51 2.41 -13.14
C SER A 56 -5.96 3.77 -12.62
N ILE A 57 -5.36 4.22 -11.51
CA ILE A 57 -5.60 5.50 -10.83
C ILE A 57 -4.29 6.29 -10.72
N GLU A 58 -4.37 7.55 -10.30
CA GLU A 58 -3.22 8.40 -10.01
C GLU A 58 -3.49 9.13 -8.68
N PHE A 59 -2.59 8.99 -7.71
CA PHE A 59 -2.70 9.70 -6.44
C PHE A 59 -2.09 11.10 -6.58
N ASN A 60 -2.74 12.10 -6.00
CA ASN A 60 -2.13 13.40 -5.87
C ASN A 60 -1.08 13.41 -4.75
N ASP A 61 -0.08 14.29 -4.85
CA ASP A 61 1.00 14.41 -3.85
C ASP A 61 0.48 14.68 -2.43
N ASP A 62 -0.68 15.35 -2.29
CA ASP A 62 -1.33 15.63 -1.01
C ASP A 62 -2.08 14.42 -0.42
N GLU A 63 -2.37 13.39 -1.23
CA GLU A 63 -2.95 12.13 -0.77
C GLU A 63 -1.88 11.19 -0.21
N ILE A 64 -0.63 11.28 -0.69
CA ILE A 64 0.49 10.43 -0.26
C ILE A 64 1.15 11.03 0.99
N ASP A 65 0.42 11.00 2.11
CA ASP A 65 0.84 11.55 3.39
C ASP A 65 1.10 10.47 4.47
N ILE A 66 1.28 10.90 5.71
CA ILE A 66 1.47 9.97 6.85
C ILE A 66 0.22 9.09 7.08
N ALA A 67 -0.98 9.58 6.81
CA ALA A 67 -2.22 8.81 6.96
C ALA A 67 -2.31 7.69 5.92
N PHE A 68 -1.86 7.96 4.68
CA PHE A 68 -1.77 6.97 3.60
C PHE A 68 -1.01 5.70 4.03
N PHE A 69 0.11 5.87 4.74
CA PHE A 69 0.94 4.75 5.18
C PHE A 69 0.61 4.23 6.59
N ASN A 70 -0.43 4.75 7.25
CA ASN A 70 -0.78 4.36 8.61
C ASN A 70 -1.88 3.30 8.70
N SER A 71 -2.75 3.19 7.70
CA SER A 71 -3.90 2.30 7.73
C SER A 71 -4.25 1.76 6.34
N ILE A 72 -4.31 0.44 6.24
CA ILE A 72 -4.77 -0.27 5.05
C ILE A 72 -6.22 0.09 4.72
N ASP A 73 -7.06 0.30 5.74
CA ASP A 73 -8.47 0.64 5.54
C ASP A 73 -8.61 2.03 4.95
N TYR A 74 -7.87 3.02 5.46
CA TYR A 74 -7.83 4.36 4.87
C TYR A 74 -7.34 4.33 3.42
N LEU A 75 -6.24 3.62 3.17
CA LEU A 75 -5.69 3.46 1.82
C LEU A 75 -6.70 2.80 0.86
N ALA A 76 -7.40 1.76 1.31
CA ALA A 76 -8.44 1.11 0.52
C ALA A 76 -9.62 2.04 0.23
N GLU A 77 -10.03 2.87 1.20
CA GLU A 77 -11.06 3.90 1.01
C GLU A 77 -10.61 4.97 0.00
N THR A 78 -9.34 5.39 0.04
CA THR A 78 -8.78 6.32 -0.96
C THR A 78 -8.82 5.72 -2.36
N VAL A 79 -8.37 4.46 -2.52
CA VAL A 79 -8.43 3.75 -3.81
C VAL A 79 -9.88 3.61 -4.31
N ASP A 80 -10.80 3.18 -3.44
CA ASP A 80 -12.23 3.10 -3.78
C ASP A 80 -12.80 4.49 -4.15
N GLY A 81 -12.31 5.56 -3.52
CA GLY A 81 -12.65 6.93 -3.85
C GLY A 81 -12.28 7.31 -5.29
N HIS A 82 -11.12 6.86 -5.78
CA HIS A 82 -10.69 7.06 -7.18
C HIS A 82 -11.46 6.19 -8.17
N LEU A 83 -11.71 4.92 -7.84
CA LEU A 83 -12.41 3.98 -8.73
C LEU A 83 -13.88 4.34 -9.00
N ASN A 84 -14.48 5.17 -8.14
CA ASN A 84 -15.87 5.61 -8.25
C ASN A 84 -16.04 7.03 -8.83
N GLN A 85 -14.95 7.67 -9.28
CA GLN A 85 -14.97 8.95 -10.00
C GLN A 85 -15.20 8.75 -11.50
#